data_AF-A0A257ATE5-F1
#
_entry.id   AF-A0A257ATE5-F1
#
_cell.length_a   1.000
_cell.length_b   1.000
_cell.length_c   1.000
_cell.angle_alpha   90.00
_cell.angle_beta   90.00
_cell.angle_gamma   90.00
#
_symmetry.space_group_name_H-M   'P 1'
#
loop_
_entity.id
_entity.type
_entity.pdbx_description
1 polymer ?
#
loop_
_entity_poly.entity_id
_entity_poly.type
_entity_poly.pdbx_seq_one_letter_code
_entity_poly.pdbx_strand_id
1 'polypeptide(L)'
;MENDPKRFIGDIRVSLDARSRISCTFKAIGIWIIIFLSSNLIGGIAGQVGGLVSAMASIQTSFTILSMLTAIILFRDEYRDLMGFRSPPIKSISRVVAISFISSLPTTYLINILASTSKQIQADIQLLIPMTLILAPIGEELLFRGLLLGCLMRCISRWPSIMVSSIIFALVHLPAFTAYSEISLTRFLIFAGALILGVIAGHFKISTDSLIPAIITHSIFNLSGMVTGVMTKLSIWPMGSPFLCGGPGGI
;
A
#
# COMPACT_ATOMS: atom_id res chain seq x y z
N MET A 1 8.45 -40.56 11.19
CA MET A 1 8.73 -39.91 9.89
C MET A 1 8.45 -38.43 10.07
N GLU A 2 9.52 -37.65 10.10
CA GLU A 2 9.55 -36.24 10.50
C GLU A 2 9.12 -35.34 9.33
N ASN A 3 8.19 -34.42 9.60
CA ASN A 3 7.72 -33.44 8.64
C ASN A 3 8.79 -32.37 8.42
N ASP A 4 9.57 -32.48 7.34
CA ASP A 4 10.50 -31.44 6.89
C ASP A 4 9.74 -30.31 6.16
N PRO A 5 9.70 -29.07 6.70
CA PRO A 5 9.04 -27.92 6.07
C PRO A 5 9.72 -27.40 4.81
N LYS A 6 10.91 -27.92 4.45
CA LYS A 6 11.69 -27.42 3.30
C LYS A 6 11.22 -27.93 1.94
N ARG A 7 10.32 -28.91 1.90
CA ARG A 7 9.88 -29.54 0.64
C ARG A 7 8.99 -28.65 -0.24
N PHE A 8 8.46 -27.54 0.27
CA PHE A 8 7.65 -26.59 -0.51
C PHE A 8 8.45 -25.44 -1.15
N ILE A 9 9.78 -25.39 -0.96
CA ILE A 9 10.63 -24.27 -1.43
C ILE A 9 11.58 -24.70 -2.58
N GLY A 10 11.64 -25.99 -2.91
CA GLY A 10 12.47 -26.52 -3.99
C GLY A 10 11.66 -26.91 -5.23
N ASP A 11 11.95 -26.26 -6.36
CA ASP A 11 11.89 -26.86 -7.69
C ASP A 11 10.53 -27.21 -8.31
N ILE A 12 9.70 -26.18 -8.52
CA ILE A 12 9.01 -26.05 -9.81
C ILE A 12 9.53 -24.78 -10.50
N ARG A 13 10.83 -24.75 -10.79
CA ARG A 13 11.33 -23.86 -11.85
C ARG A 13 11.00 -24.55 -13.16
N VAL A 14 9.90 -24.16 -13.80
CA VAL A 14 9.93 -24.11 -15.26
C VAL A 14 11.09 -23.15 -15.57
N SER A 15 12.24 -23.68 -16.00
CA SER A 15 13.40 -22.85 -16.30
C SER A 15 13.12 -22.08 -17.59
N LEU A 16 12.27 -21.05 -17.50
CA LEU A 16 12.08 -20.09 -18.57
C LEU A 16 13.46 -19.56 -18.94
N ASP A 17 13.78 -19.59 -20.22
CA ASP A 17 14.95 -18.90 -20.74
C ASP A 17 14.83 -17.38 -20.48
N ALA A 18 15.93 -16.65 -20.66
CA ALA A 18 15.97 -15.22 -20.33
C ALA A 18 14.90 -14.40 -21.08
N ARG A 19 14.63 -14.70 -22.35
CA ARG A 19 13.63 -13.98 -23.17
C ARG A 19 12.23 -14.25 -22.65
N SER A 20 11.93 -15.50 -22.32
CA SER A 20 10.62 -15.89 -21.79
C SER A 20 10.33 -15.25 -20.43
N ARG A 21 11.34 -15.16 -19.53
CA ARG A 21 11.21 -14.44 -18.24
C ARG A 21 10.92 -12.95 -18.43
N ILE A 22 11.63 -12.31 -19.36
CA ILE A 22 11.44 -10.90 -19.70
C ILE A 22 10.02 -10.68 -20.22
N SER A 23 9.57 -11.48 -21.20
CA SER A 23 8.22 -11.40 -21.75
C SER A 23 7.13 -11.60 -20.69
N CYS A 24 7.29 -12.61 -19.81
CA CYS A 24 6.38 -12.87 -18.69
C CYS A 24 6.28 -11.66 -17.75
N THR A 25 7.44 -11.09 -17.38
CA THR A 25 7.51 -9.92 -16.49
C THR A 25 6.82 -8.70 -17.11
N PHE A 26 7.06 -8.43 -18.39
CA PHE A 26 6.40 -7.33 -19.10
C PHE A 26 4.88 -7.51 -19.18
N LYS A 27 4.39 -8.74 -19.39
CA LYS A 27 2.94 -9.02 -19.37
C LYS A 27 2.35 -8.77 -17.99
N ALA A 28 3.01 -9.23 -16.92
CA ALA A 28 2.56 -9.01 -15.54
C ALA A 28 2.45 -7.50 -15.21
N ILE A 29 3.48 -6.73 -15.56
CA ILE A 29 3.49 -5.28 -15.36
C ILE A 29 2.44 -4.61 -16.25
N GLY A 30 2.28 -5.04 -17.51
CA GLY A 30 1.28 -4.49 -18.43
C GLY A 30 -0.16 -4.67 -17.94
N ILE A 31 -0.50 -5.86 -17.43
CA ILE A 31 -1.80 -6.12 -16.79
C ILE A 31 -2.02 -5.18 -15.60
N TRP A 32 -1.01 -5.04 -14.73
CA TRP A 32 -1.08 -4.14 -13.59
C TRP A 32 -1.26 -2.67 -14.03
N ILE A 33 -0.54 -2.20 -15.07
CA ILE A 33 -0.68 -0.84 -15.60
C ILE A 33 -2.11 -0.58 -16.08
N ILE A 34 -2.71 -1.52 -16.82
CA ILE A 34 -4.07 -1.38 -17.33
C ILE A 34 -5.05 -1.20 -16.17
N ILE A 35 -5.01 -2.08 -15.16
CA ILE A 35 -5.89 -1.98 -14.00
C ILE A 35 -5.64 -0.69 -13.23
N PHE A 36 -4.38 -0.31 -13.03
CA PHE A 36 -4.00 0.89 -12.31
C PHE A 36 -4.56 2.15 -12.98
N LEU A 37 -4.34 2.31 -14.29
CA LEU A 37 -4.80 3.47 -15.05
C LEU A 37 -6.33 3.51 -15.17
N SER A 38 -6.97 2.38 -15.45
CA SER A 38 -8.43 2.31 -15.53
C SER A 38 -9.09 2.68 -14.21
N SER A 39 -8.58 2.19 -13.09
CA SER A 39 -9.13 2.49 -11.76
C SER A 39 -8.94 3.96 -11.37
N ASN A 40 -7.79 4.55 -11.70
CA ASN A 40 -7.56 5.98 -11.48
C ASN A 40 -8.43 6.87 -12.37
N LEU A 41 -8.70 6.45 -13.62
CA LEU A 41 -9.63 7.13 -14.51
C LEU A 41 -11.07 7.12 -13.93
N ILE A 42 -11.54 5.95 -13.48
CA ILE A 42 -12.85 5.81 -12.83
C ILE A 42 -12.91 6.71 -11.58
N GLY A 43 -11.87 6.69 -10.76
CA GLY A 43 -11.72 7.56 -9.60
C GLY A 43 -11.79 9.05 -9.93
N GLY A 44 -11.10 9.48 -10.98
CA GLY A 44 -11.10 10.86 -11.44
C GLY A 44 -12.50 11.34 -11.85
N ILE A 45 -13.24 10.50 -12.60
CA ILE A 45 -14.63 10.79 -13.00
C ILE A 45 -15.55 10.85 -11.77
N ALA A 46 -15.47 9.84 -10.89
CA ALA A 46 -16.28 9.79 -9.68
C ALA A 46 -15.99 10.96 -8.72
N GLY A 47 -14.74 11.44 -8.70
CA GLY A 47 -14.28 12.57 -7.91
C GLY A 47 -14.84 13.92 -8.37
N GLN A 48 -15.14 14.08 -9.67
CA GLN A 48 -15.76 15.30 -10.18
C GLN A 48 -17.18 15.51 -9.64
N VAL A 49 -17.88 14.42 -9.32
CA VAL A 49 -19.27 14.46 -8.81
C VAL A 49 -19.31 14.40 -7.29
N GLY A 50 -18.56 13.49 -6.67
CA GLY A 50 -18.64 13.19 -5.23
C GLY A 50 -17.40 13.56 -4.42
N GLY A 51 -16.49 14.34 -4.98
CA GLY A 51 -15.28 14.81 -4.30
C GLY A 51 -14.29 13.68 -3.93
N LEU A 52 -13.41 13.97 -2.96
CA LEU A 52 -12.30 13.09 -2.60
C LEU A 52 -12.74 11.70 -2.13
N VAL A 53 -13.78 11.62 -1.31
CA VAL A 53 -14.27 10.33 -0.77
C VAL A 53 -14.79 9.44 -1.88
N SER A 54 -15.57 10.00 -2.82
CA SER A 54 -16.05 9.27 -4.00
C SER A 54 -14.91 8.79 -4.90
N ALA A 55 -13.91 9.64 -5.12
CA ALA A 55 -12.71 9.27 -5.89
C ALA A 55 -11.97 8.10 -5.24
N MET A 56 -11.64 8.20 -3.95
CA MET A 56 -10.93 7.15 -3.21
C MET A 56 -11.72 5.84 -3.18
N ALA A 57 -13.01 5.90 -2.84
CA ALA A 57 -13.86 4.71 -2.79
C ALA A 57 -13.93 4.01 -4.16
N SER A 58 -14.06 4.79 -5.24
CA SER A 58 -14.14 4.26 -6.60
C SER A 58 -12.83 3.63 -7.07
N ILE A 59 -11.68 4.25 -6.76
CA ILE A 59 -10.35 3.69 -7.07
C ILE A 59 -10.18 2.34 -6.37
N GLN A 60 -10.42 2.30 -5.06
CA GLN A 60 -10.13 1.10 -4.27
C GLN A 60 -11.11 -0.04 -4.57
N THR A 61 -12.38 0.29 -4.86
CA THR A 61 -13.35 -0.68 -5.35
C THR A 61 -12.95 -1.21 -6.73
N SER A 62 -12.46 -0.35 -7.63
CA SER A 62 -12.00 -0.77 -8.96
C SER A 62 -10.75 -1.63 -8.88
N PHE A 63 -9.76 -1.29 -8.04
CA PHE A 63 -8.60 -2.16 -7.78
C PHE A 63 -9.03 -3.55 -7.32
N THR A 64 -9.98 -3.61 -6.38
CA THR A 64 -10.51 -4.87 -5.85
C THR A 64 -11.18 -5.69 -6.96
N ILE A 65 -12.16 -5.12 -7.66
CA ILE A 65 -12.97 -5.82 -8.66
C ILE A 65 -12.12 -6.23 -9.86
N LEU A 66 -11.38 -5.29 -10.45
CA LEU A 66 -10.61 -5.56 -11.66
C LEU A 66 -9.47 -6.54 -11.40
N SER A 67 -8.81 -6.48 -10.24
CA SER A 67 -7.75 -7.45 -9.90
C SER A 67 -8.33 -8.85 -9.71
N MET A 68 -9.47 -8.97 -9.03
CA MET A 68 -10.15 -10.24 -8.82
C MET A 68 -10.66 -10.85 -10.12
N LEU A 69 -11.35 -10.06 -10.96
CA LEU A 69 -11.81 -10.52 -12.28
C LEU A 69 -10.64 -10.97 -13.15
N THR A 70 -9.57 -10.19 -13.20
CA THR A 70 -8.35 -10.55 -13.95
C THR A 70 -7.75 -11.85 -13.43
N ALA A 71 -7.63 -12.01 -12.12
CA ALA A 71 -7.12 -13.24 -11.52
C ALA A 71 -7.99 -14.46 -11.88
N ILE A 72 -9.32 -14.33 -11.78
CA ILE A 72 -10.27 -15.41 -12.09
C ILE A 72 -10.23 -15.77 -13.58
N ILE A 73 -10.21 -14.78 -14.47
CA ILE A 73 -10.25 -15.01 -15.93
C ILE A 73 -8.94 -15.64 -16.41
N LEU A 74 -7.79 -15.12 -15.96
CA LEU A 74 -6.47 -15.53 -16.47
C LEU A 74 -5.93 -16.78 -15.79
N PHE A 75 -6.23 -16.99 -14.51
CA PHE A 75 -5.66 -18.08 -13.71
C PHE A 75 -6.68 -19.15 -13.31
N ARG A 76 -7.97 -18.93 -13.57
CA ARG A 76 -9.06 -19.89 -13.33
C ARG A 76 -8.95 -20.50 -11.93
N ASP A 77 -8.83 -21.81 -11.81
CA ASP A 77 -8.80 -22.52 -10.52
C ASP A 77 -7.60 -22.14 -9.64
N GLU A 78 -6.51 -21.63 -10.23
CA GLU A 78 -5.31 -21.20 -9.51
C GLU A 78 -5.41 -19.77 -8.96
N TYR A 79 -6.50 -19.03 -9.20
CA TYR A 79 -6.60 -17.63 -8.77
C TYR A 79 -6.44 -17.47 -7.25
N ARG A 80 -6.94 -18.42 -6.46
CA ARG A 80 -6.82 -18.39 -4.99
C ARG A 80 -5.38 -18.53 -4.52
N ASP A 81 -4.60 -19.33 -5.22
CA ASP A 81 -3.19 -19.55 -4.92
C ASP A 81 -2.35 -18.36 -5.36
N LEU A 82 -2.63 -17.80 -6.55
CA LEU A 82 -2.02 -16.56 -7.01
C LEU A 82 -2.26 -15.42 -6.01
N MET A 83 -3.52 -15.21 -5.64
CA MET A 83 -3.91 -14.16 -4.70
C MET A 83 -3.55 -14.51 -3.25
N GLY A 84 -3.13 -15.76 -2.98
CA GLY A 84 -2.95 -16.41 -1.68
C GLY A 84 -4.06 -16.11 -0.67
N PHE A 85 -5.26 -16.56 -0.99
CA PHE A 85 -6.39 -16.62 -0.07
C PHE A 85 -6.29 -17.85 0.83
N ARG A 86 -5.30 -17.80 1.72
CA ARG A 86 -5.01 -18.83 2.73
C ARG A 86 -4.91 -18.19 4.10
N SER A 87 -5.22 -18.95 5.13
CA SER A 87 -5.13 -18.49 6.52
C SER A 87 -3.67 -18.54 7.00
N PRO A 88 -3.08 -17.42 7.46
CA PRO A 88 -1.71 -17.40 7.94
C PRO A 88 -1.60 -18.06 9.33
N PRO A 89 -0.45 -18.64 9.70
CA PRO A 89 -0.21 -19.11 11.06
C PRO A 89 -0.27 -17.96 12.07
N ILE A 90 -0.90 -18.18 13.24
CA ILE A 90 -1.05 -17.15 14.29
C ILE A 90 0.30 -16.55 14.75
N LYS A 91 1.36 -17.38 14.81
CA LYS A 91 2.72 -16.95 15.18
C LYS A 91 3.34 -16.00 14.15
N SER A 92 2.89 -16.03 12.90
CA SER A 92 3.34 -15.08 11.88
C SER A 92 2.69 -13.72 12.08
N ILE A 93 1.44 -13.66 12.55
CA ILE A 93 0.73 -12.40 12.79
C ILE A 93 1.43 -11.54 13.83
N SER A 94 1.87 -12.11 14.96
CA SER A 94 2.58 -11.33 15.98
C SER A 94 3.89 -10.72 15.46
N ARG A 95 4.64 -11.46 14.63
CA ARG A 95 5.86 -10.96 13.98
C ARG A 95 5.56 -9.86 12.98
N VAL A 96 4.52 -10.02 12.17
CA VAL A 96 4.06 -9.01 11.20
C VAL A 96 3.75 -7.72 11.95
N VAL A 97 2.90 -7.79 12.97
CA VAL A 97 2.51 -6.62 13.78
C VAL A 97 3.74 -5.94 14.38
N ALA A 98 4.63 -6.69 15.01
CA ALA A 98 5.83 -6.12 15.63
C ALA A 98 6.75 -5.43 14.61
N ILE A 99 7.09 -6.10 13.50
CA ILE A 99 7.97 -5.54 12.46
C ILE A 99 7.32 -4.32 11.80
N SER A 100 6.02 -4.35 11.53
CA SER A 100 5.27 -3.24 10.96
C SER A 100 5.27 -2.02 11.87
N PHE A 101 5.05 -2.16 13.19
CA PHE A 101 5.11 -1.01 14.11
C PHE A 101 6.53 -0.46 14.28
N ILE A 102 7.52 -1.34 14.47
CA ILE A 102 8.94 -0.94 14.62
C ILE A 102 9.41 -0.14 13.40
N SER A 103 8.95 -0.52 12.21
CA SER A 103 9.34 0.15 10.96
C SER A 103 8.49 1.39 10.69
N SER A 104 7.16 1.32 10.85
CA SER A 104 6.26 2.40 10.45
C SER A 104 6.31 3.61 11.37
N LEU A 105 6.41 3.45 12.69
CA LEU A 105 6.39 4.57 13.64
C LEU A 105 7.51 5.59 13.40
N PRO A 106 8.81 5.20 13.37
CA PRO A 106 9.88 6.17 13.14
C PRO A 106 9.80 6.80 11.75
N THR A 107 9.49 6.00 10.72
CA THR A 107 9.41 6.50 9.34
C THR A 107 8.26 7.50 9.16
N THR A 108 7.06 7.19 9.64
CA THR A 108 5.90 8.08 9.53
C THR A 108 6.02 9.31 10.41
N TYR A 109 6.63 9.20 11.60
CA TYR A 109 6.93 10.35 12.44
C TYR A 109 7.89 11.33 11.75
N LEU A 110 8.98 10.82 11.16
CA LEU A 110 9.94 11.64 10.41
C LEU A 110 9.30 12.32 9.20
N ILE A 111 8.46 11.58 8.44
CA ILE A 111 7.69 12.16 7.32
C ILE A 111 6.79 13.30 7.82
N ASN A 112 6.05 13.08 8.90
CA ASN A 112 5.08 14.06 9.43
C ASN A 112 5.72 15.30 10.05
N ILE A 113 6.95 15.21 10.61
CA ILE A 113 7.69 16.39 11.07
C ILE A 113 8.18 17.23 9.90
N LEU A 114 8.67 16.59 8.85
CA LEU A 114 9.28 17.26 7.71
C LEU A 114 8.27 17.69 6.65
N ALA A 115 7.04 17.17 6.71
CA ALA A 115 5.95 17.59 5.85
C ALA A 115 5.42 18.96 6.28
N SER A 116 5.71 19.99 5.49
CA SER A 116 5.05 21.29 5.61
C SER A 116 3.58 21.13 5.18
N THR A 117 2.67 20.97 6.15
CA THR A 117 1.25 20.76 5.85
C THR A 117 0.65 22.07 5.30
N SER A 118 0.72 22.28 3.99
CA SER A 118 0.24 23.51 3.33
C SER A 118 -1.24 23.47 2.92
N LYS A 119 -1.85 22.27 2.85
CA LYS A 119 -3.25 22.10 2.46
C LYS A 119 -4.00 21.24 3.46
N GLN A 120 -5.01 21.84 4.12
CA GLN A 120 -5.99 21.08 4.90
C GLN A 120 -6.94 20.37 3.94
N ILE A 121 -7.02 19.04 4.04
CA ILE A 121 -8.05 18.27 3.36
C ILE A 121 -9.36 18.50 4.13
N GLN A 122 -10.31 19.19 3.52
CA GLN A 122 -11.67 19.27 4.03
C GLN A 122 -12.42 18.02 3.58
N ALA A 123 -12.43 16.99 4.42
CA ALA A 123 -13.22 15.78 4.21
C ALA A 123 -13.68 15.26 5.57
N ASP A 124 -14.82 14.57 5.58
CA ASP A 124 -15.36 13.96 6.79
C ASP A 124 -14.41 12.87 7.30
N ILE A 125 -13.79 13.14 8.45
CA ILE A 125 -12.84 12.25 9.11
C ILE A 125 -13.47 10.87 9.37
N GLN A 126 -14.79 10.81 9.64
CA GLN A 126 -15.48 9.55 9.92
C GLN A 126 -15.48 8.61 8.71
N LEU A 127 -15.59 9.16 7.50
CA LEU A 127 -15.55 8.39 6.25
C LEU A 127 -14.12 8.08 5.82
N LEU A 128 -13.15 8.96 6.09
CA LEU A 128 -11.76 8.75 5.69
C LEU A 128 -11.06 7.62 6.47
N ILE A 129 -11.40 7.42 7.75
CA ILE A 129 -10.77 6.39 8.58
C ILE A 129 -10.97 4.98 8.00
N PRO A 130 -12.21 4.48 7.77
CA PRO A 130 -12.41 3.14 7.21
C PRO A 130 -11.90 3.04 5.76
N MET A 131 -11.96 4.12 4.98
CA MET A 131 -11.38 4.14 3.64
C MET A 131 -9.87 3.90 3.67
N THR A 132 -9.17 4.55 4.60
CA THR A 132 -7.70 4.50 4.66
C THR A 132 -7.18 3.27 5.42
N LEU A 133 -7.88 2.79 6.44
CA LEU A 133 -7.43 1.67 7.27
C LEU A 133 -7.90 0.30 6.76
N ILE A 134 -8.94 0.26 5.94
CA ILE A 134 -9.56 -0.99 5.48
C ILE A 134 -9.64 -1.04 3.97
N LEU A 135 -10.39 -0.14 3.33
CA LEU A 135 -10.68 -0.27 1.90
C LEU A 135 -9.42 -0.13 1.05
N ALA A 136 -8.58 0.88 1.33
CA ALA A 136 -7.32 1.09 0.62
C ALA A 136 -6.32 -0.07 0.81
N PRO A 137 -6.02 -0.53 2.04
CA PRO A 137 -5.21 -1.73 2.25
C PRO A 137 -5.73 -2.96 1.50
N ILE A 138 -7.04 -3.21 1.47
CA ILE A 138 -7.59 -4.35 0.73
C ILE A 138 -7.40 -4.18 -0.78
N GLY A 139 -7.84 -3.05 -1.34
CA GLY A 139 -7.79 -2.82 -2.79
C GLY A 139 -6.36 -2.82 -3.33
N GLU A 140 -5.45 -2.13 -2.65
CA GLU A 140 -4.06 -2.04 -3.05
C GLU A 140 -3.35 -3.39 -2.87
N GLU A 141 -3.51 -4.09 -1.74
CA GLU A 141 -2.81 -5.36 -1.57
C GLU A 141 -3.31 -6.45 -2.54
N LEU A 142 -4.60 -6.45 -2.93
CA LEU A 142 -5.09 -7.31 -4.01
C LEU A 142 -4.37 -7.02 -5.34
N LEU A 143 -4.20 -5.75 -5.71
CA LEU A 143 -3.54 -5.37 -6.95
C LEU A 143 -2.02 -5.64 -6.92
N PHE A 144 -1.35 -5.26 -5.84
CA PHE A 144 0.12 -5.28 -5.75
C PHE A 144 0.67 -6.62 -5.26
N ARG A 145 0.11 -7.20 -4.19
CA ARG A 145 0.65 -8.41 -3.53
C ARG A 145 -0.07 -9.68 -3.96
N GLY A 146 -1.36 -9.57 -4.27
CA GLY A 146 -2.13 -10.62 -4.91
C GLY A 146 -1.71 -10.78 -6.38
N LEU A 147 -2.13 -9.84 -7.22
CA LEU A 147 -2.01 -9.96 -8.67
C LEU A 147 -0.57 -9.73 -9.17
N LEU A 148 0.00 -8.53 -8.98
CA LEU A 148 1.32 -8.19 -9.54
C LEU A 148 2.43 -9.09 -8.99
N LEU A 149 2.61 -9.15 -7.67
CA LEU A 149 3.62 -10.00 -7.04
C LEU A 149 3.38 -11.49 -7.35
N GLY A 150 2.13 -11.96 -7.29
CA GLY A 150 1.78 -13.33 -7.66
C GLY A 150 2.19 -13.70 -9.08
N CYS A 151 1.98 -12.79 -10.04
CA CYS A 151 2.43 -12.99 -11.42
C CYS A 151 3.96 -12.97 -11.52
N LEU A 152 4.63 -12.01 -10.88
CA LEU A 152 6.10 -11.91 -10.89
C LEU A 152 6.78 -13.17 -10.32
N MET A 153 6.19 -13.78 -9.27
CA MET A 153 6.68 -15.04 -8.69
C MET A 153 6.64 -16.23 -9.65
N ARG A 154 5.81 -16.17 -10.70
CA ARG A 154 5.79 -17.17 -11.78
C ARG A 154 6.81 -16.87 -12.89
N CYS A 155 7.36 -15.65 -12.94
CA CYS A 155 8.28 -15.20 -13.99
C CYS A 155 9.75 -15.14 -13.53
N ILE A 156 10.01 -14.68 -12.31
CA ILE A 156 11.36 -14.42 -11.77
C ILE A 156 11.47 -14.87 -10.30
N SER A 157 12.68 -14.84 -9.75
CA SER A 157 12.95 -15.33 -8.40
C SER A 157 12.37 -14.42 -7.31
N ARG A 158 12.21 -15.00 -6.11
CA ARG A 158 11.54 -14.38 -4.94
C ARG A 158 11.92 -12.92 -4.68
N TRP A 159 13.20 -12.65 -4.45
CA TRP A 159 13.64 -11.31 -4.04
C TRP A 159 13.48 -10.27 -5.16
N PRO A 160 13.88 -10.53 -6.42
CA PRO A 160 13.53 -9.68 -7.54
C PRO A 160 12.04 -9.38 -7.67
N SER A 161 11.15 -10.37 -7.54
CA SER A 161 9.69 -10.16 -7.57
C SER A 161 9.21 -9.21 -6.47
N ILE A 162 9.70 -9.41 -5.23
CA ILE A 162 9.38 -8.54 -4.09
C ILE A 162 9.90 -7.12 -4.36
N MET A 163 11.14 -6.96 -4.82
CA MET A 163 11.70 -5.63 -5.07
C MET A 163 10.96 -4.89 -6.19
N VAL A 164 10.69 -5.55 -7.32
CA VAL A 164 9.99 -4.92 -8.45
C VAL A 164 8.59 -4.45 -8.04
N SER A 165 7.80 -5.32 -7.40
CA SER A 165 6.46 -4.94 -6.92
C SER A 165 6.51 -3.81 -5.88
N SER A 166 7.49 -3.83 -4.97
CA SER A 166 7.66 -2.80 -3.94
C SER A 166 8.11 -1.45 -4.50
N ILE A 167 8.98 -1.45 -5.50
CA ILE A 167 9.42 -0.23 -6.20
C ILE A 167 8.25 0.38 -6.97
N ILE A 168 7.49 -0.44 -7.71
CA ILE A 168 6.30 0.04 -8.44
C ILE A 168 5.30 0.65 -7.44
N PHE A 169 5.04 -0.03 -6.32
CA PHE A 169 4.20 0.49 -5.23
C PHE A 169 4.71 1.84 -4.73
N ALA A 170 6.00 1.97 -4.41
CA ALA A 170 6.58 3.21 -3.92
C ALA A 170 6.54 4.36 -4.94
N LEU A 171 6.73 4.07 -6.23
CA LEU A 171 6.69 5.06 -7.31
C LEU A 171 5.30 5.66 -7.48
N VAL A 172 4.23 4.86 -7.45
CA VAL A 172 2.87 5.39 -7.63
C VAL A 172 2.37 6.22 -6.46
N HIS A 173 3.02 6.09 -5.29
CA HIS A 173 2.71 6.90 -4.13
C HIS A 173 3.33 8.30 -4.20
N LEU A 174 4.38 8.51 -5.00
CA LEU A 174 5.01 9.83 -5.14
C LEU A 174 4.00 10.93 -5.57
N PRO A 175 3.22 10.77 -6.67
CA PRO A 175 2.26 11.79 -7.10
C PRO A 175 1.13 12.06 -6.09
N ALA A 176 0.66 11.02 -5.40
CA ALA A 176 -0.36 11.13 -4.37
C ALA A 176 0.10 12.07 -3.24
N PHE A 177 1.42 12.11 -2.99
CA PHE A 177 2.00 12.92 -1.93
C PHE A 177 2.69 14.22 -2.41
N THR A 178 3.03 14.35 -3.69
CA THR A 178 3.57 15.63 -4.24
C THR A 178 2.59 16.78 -4.08
N ALA A 179 1.29 16.50 -3.95
CA ALA A 179 0.27 17.50 -3.63
C ALA A 179 0.45 18.18 -2.26
N TYR A 180 1.25 17.59 -1.35
CA TYR A 180 1.39 18.05 0.04
C TYR A 180 2.75 18.67 0.37
N SER A 181 3.82 18.41 -0.41
CA SER A 181 5.15 18.96 -0.14
C SER A 181 5.99 19.14 -1.40
N GLU A 182 6.53 20.35 -1.56
CA GLU A 182 7.54 20.69 -2.58
C GLU A 182 8.97 20.33 -2.14
N ILE A 183 9.15 19.84 -0.91
CA ILE A 183 10.46 19.51 -0.36
C ILE A 183 10.91 18.13 -0.89
N SER A 184 12.00 18.11 -1.65
CA SER A 184 12.59 16.88 -2.21
C SER A 184 12.88 15.81 -1.17
N LEU A 185 13.27 16.21 0.05
CA LEU A 185 13.52 15.28 1.16
C LEU A 185 12.23 14.55 1.61
N THR A 186 11.11 15.25 1.74
CA THR A 186 9.82 14.64 2.10
C THR A 186 9.39 13.62 1.04
N ARG A 187 9.54 13.95 -0.25
CA ARG A 187 9.23 13.03 -1.37
C ARG A 187 10.08 11.76 -1.30
N PHE A 188 11.38 11.90 -1.04
CA PHE A 188 12.27 10.75 -0.84
C PHE A 188 11.84 9.89 0.34
N LEU A 189 11.49 10.49 1.48
CA LEU A 189 11.05 9.74 2.66
C LEU A 189 9.73 9.01 2.45
N ILE A 190 8.80 9.59 1.68
CA ILE A 190 7.54 8.93 1.30
C ILE A 190 7.81 7.73 0.41
N PHE A 191 8.67 7.89 -0.60
CA PHE A 191 9.13 6.77 -1.42
C PHE A 191 9.77 5.68 -0.55
N ALA A 192 10.69 6.05 0.35
CA ALA A 192 11.37 5.11 1.24
C ALA A 192 10.38 4.39 2.16
N GLY A 193 9.42 5.09 2.76
CA GLY A 193 8.39 4.50 3.61
C GLY A 193 7.47 3.55 2.86
N ALA A 194 7.01 3.93 1.66
CA ALA A 194 6.22 3.08 0.79
C ALA A 194 7.01 1.85 0.30
N LEU A 195 8.32 2.00 0.04
CA LEU A 195 9.21 0.90 -0.32
C LEU A 195 9.37 -0.07 0.85
N ILE A 196 9.59 0.42 2.08
CA ILE A 196 9.70 -0.41 3.29
C ILE A 196 8.41 -1.21 3.50
N LEU A 197 7.25 -0.57 3.44
CA LEU A 197 5.95 -1.24 3.47
C LEU A 197 5.83 -2.29 2.35
N GLY A 198 6.22 -1.89 1.13
CA GLY A 198 6.48 -2.72 -0.04
C GLY A 198 7.06 -4.08 0.30
N VAL A 199 8.29 -4.01 0.80
CA VAL A 199 9.16 -5.16 1.07
C VAL A 199 8.61 -6.01 2.21
N ILE A 200 8.13 -5.40 3.29
CA ILE A 200 7.56 -6.13 4.44
C ILE A 200 6.32 -6.92 4.00
N ALA A 201 5.37 -6.25 3.35
CA ALA A 201 4.14 -6.86 2.85
C ALA A 201 4.43 -7.99 1.85
N GLY A 202 5.34 -7.75 0.89
CA GLY A 202 5.74 -8.77 -0.09
C GLY A 202 6.47 -9.96 0.55
N HIS A 203 7.37 -9.71 1.50
CA HIS A 203 8.07 -10.77 2.22
C HIS A 203 7.09 -11.68 2.98
N PHE A 204 6.17 -11.09 3.75
CA PHE A 204 5.20 -11.84 4.53
C PHE A 204 4.16 -12.53 3.66
N LYS A 205 3.74 -11.90 2.56
CA LYS A 205 2.89 -12.53 1.56
C LYS A 205 3.48 -13.86 1.11
N ILE A 206 4.75 -13.86 0.69
CA ILE A 206 5.40 -15.06 0.16
C ILE A 206 5.82 -16.06 1.25
N SER A 207 6.19 -15.60 2.46
CA SER A 207 6.58 -16.53 3.54
C SER A 207 5.40 -17.22 4.21
N THR A 208 4.21 -16.60 4.18
CA THR A 208 2.98 -17.16 4.78
C THR A 208 2.00 -17.71 3.75
N ASP A 209 2.27 -17.46 2.47
CA ASP A 209 1.39 -17.76 1.35
C ASP A 209 -0.04 -17.19 1.52
N SER A 210 -0.13 -16.05 2.21
CA SER A 210 -1.38 -15.41 2.62
C SER A 210 -1.35 -13.92 2.32
N LEU A 211 -2.46 -13.38 1.81
CA LEU A 211 -2.61 -11.94 1.61
C LEU A 211 -2.84 -11.17 2.91
N ILE A 212 -3.36 -11.84 3.93
CA ILE A 212 -3.76 -11.23 5.20
C ILE A 212 -2.60 -10.47 5.87
N PRO A 213 -1.37 -11.03 5.98
CA PRO A 213 -0.23 -10.29 6.54
C PRO A 213 0.16 -9.02 5.77
N ALA A 214 -0.03 -9.00 4.45
CA ALA A 214 0.22 -7.81 3.64
C ALA A 214 -0.80 -6.72 3.95
N ILE A 215 -2.09 -7.08 4.03
CA ILE A 215 -3.17 -6.16 4.40
C ILE A 215 -2.93 -5.59 5.80
N ILE A 216 -2.59 -6.44 6.78
CA ILE A 216 -2.27 -6.01 8.15
C ILE A 216 -1.08 -5.05 8.16
N THR A 217 0.00 -5.37 7.45
CA THR A 217 1.17 -4.48 7.32
C THR A 217 0.74 -3.12 6.83
N HIS A 218 -0.06 -3.08 5.76
CA HIS A 218 -0.52 -1.84 5.15
C HIS A 218 -1.40 -1.03 6.10
N SER A 219 -2.42 -1.65 6.70
CA SER A 219 -3.28 -0.99 7.70
C SER A 219 -2.47 -0.41 8.87
N ILE A 220 -1.42 -1.10 9.34
CA ILE A 220 -0.56 -0.60 10.41
C ILE A 220 0.24 0.63 9.98
N PHE A 221 0.82 0.65 8.78
CA PHE A 221 1.52 1.86 8.29
C PHE A 221 0.58 3.04 8.15
N ASN A 222 -0.64 2.82 7.64
CA ASN A 222 -1.64 3.87 7.52
C ASN A 222 -2.08 4.40 8.89
N LEU A 223 -2.29 3.49 9.85
CA LEU A 223 -2.58 3.85 11.25
C LEU A 223 -1.44 4.65 11.87
N SER A 224 -0.19 4.19 11.74
CA SER A 224 1.00 4.90 12.24
C SER A 224 1.11 6.29 11.62
N GLY A 225 0.82 6.43 10.33
CA GLY A 225 0.77 7.72 9.63
C GLY A 225 -0.25 8.68 10.23
N MET A 226 -1.47 8.20 10.49
CA MET A 226 -2.51 9.00 11.15
C MET A 226 -2.13 9.41 12.57
N VAL A 227 -1.70 8.43 13.39
CA VAL A 227 -1.34 8.66 14.80
C VAL A 227 -0.18 9.64 14.91
N THR A 228 0.91 9.41 14.16
CA THR A 228 2.07 10.31 14.19
C THR A 228 1.74 11.70 13.64
N GLY A 229 0.86 11.81 12.63
CA GLY A 229 0.40 13.10 12.12
C GLY A 229 -0.44 13.89 13.14
N VAL A 230 -1.26 13.23 13.96
CA VAL A 230 -1.96 13.87 15.09
C VAL A 230 -0.95 14.30 16.16
N MET A 231 0.00 13.43 16.51
CA MET A 231 1.02 13.72 17.53
C MET A 231 1.88 14.94 17.14
N THR A 232 2.38 15.01 15.89
CA THR A 232 3.23 16.13 15.47
C THR A 232 2.46 17.45 15.45
N LYS A 233 1.19 17.44 15.04
CA LYS A 233 0.32 18.64 15.11
C LYS A 233 0.16 19.15 16.54
N LEU A 234 -0.10 18.27 17.50
CA LEU A 234 -0.25 18.64 18.92
C LEU A 234 1.07 19.11 19.54
N SER A 235 2.20 18.52 19.15
CA SER A 235 3.51 18.89 19.66
C SER A 235 4.04 20.23 19.11
N ILE A 236 3.68 20.58 17.87
CA ILE A 236 4.16 21.81 17.20
C ILE A 236 3.17 22.97 17.38
N TRP A 237 1.87 22.69 17.49
CA TRP A 237 0.83 23.67 17.78
C TRP A 237 0.19 23.33 19.13
N PRO A 238 0.78 23.74 20.27
CA PRO A 238 0.11 23.60 21.55
C PRO A 238 -1.21 24.36 21.48
N MET A 239 -2.27 23.79 22.05
CA MET A 239 -3.56 24.47 22.27
C MET A 239 -3.34 25.74 23.12
N GLY A 240 -2.97 26.84 22.45
CA GLY A 240 -2.36 27.98 23.10
C GLY A 240 -2.23 29.19 22.18
N SER A 241 -3.25 29.47 21.38
CA SER A 241 -3.61 30.87 21.10
C SER A 241 -5.05 31.03 21.59
N PRO A 242 -5.26 31.55 22.82
CA PRO A 242 -6.59 32.04 23.14
C PRO A 242 -6.90 33.11 22.10
N PHE A 243 -8.13 33.09 21.59
CA PHE A 243 -8.74 34.24 20.96
C PHE A 243 -8.38 35.48 21.78
N LEU A 244 -7.49 36.32 21.25
CA LEU A 244 -7.40 37.71 21.70
C LEU A 244 -8.65 38.41 21.15
N CYS A 245 -9.77 38.22 21.85
CA CYS A 245 -10.77 39.26 21.96
C CYS A 245 -10.13 40.42 22.74
N GLY A 246 -10.19 41.63 22.19
CA GLY A 246 -9.95 42.86 22.94
C GLY A 246 -8.87 43.76 22.37
N GLY A 247 -9.17 44.47 21.28
CA GLY A 247 -8.59 45.79 21.08
C GLY A 247 -9.48 46.81 21.81
N PRO A 248 -9.00 47.53 22.83
CA PRO A 248 -9.67 48.73 23.32
C PRO A 248 -9.49 49.86 22.30
N GLY A 249 -10.43 50.81 22.30
CA GLY A 249 -10.65 51.79 21.24
C GLY A 249 -9.44 52.61 20.80
N GLY A 250 -9.56 53.09 19.55
CA GLY A 250 -8.81 54.20 19.00
C GLY A 250 -9.76 54.98 18.09
N ILE A 251 -10.01 56.22 18.48
CA ILE A 251 -10.79 57.26 17.80
C ILE A 251 -10.10 57.63 16.50
#